data_AF-H6CAR5-F1
#
_entry.id   AF-H6CAR5-F1
#
_cell.length_a   1.000
_cell.length_b   1.000
_cell.length_c   1.000
_cell.angle_alpha   90.00
_cell.angle_beta   90.00
_cell.angle_gamma   90.00
#
_symmetry.space_group_name_H-M   'P 1'
#
loop_
_entity.id
_entity.type
_entity.pdbx_description
1 polymer ?
#
loop_
_entity_poly.entity_id
_entity_poly.type
_entity_poly.pdbx_seq_one_letter_code
_entity_poly.pdbx_strand_id
1 'polypeptide(L)'
;MATLLSLLWLISSFLPYPASATITVKHGVVGYGINMYKPVCCYACHDALSSLYLNCTTFMPMEVDGANSMAMDMKVKSRFKLRKRMDMGGGDDMAMTSDECRASDTAWLQTLAYCVHDRCTQDGVSERLQNRCFGEQAAGGLPVPNLHDALPLEQPSVEVADDAVWLNVTSLVNDDLWERTYDTLSKFEYSEDMHTKYS
;
A
#
# COMPACT_ATOMS: atom_id res chain seq x y z
N MET A 1 -52.86 -29.17 -36.23
CA MET A 1 -52.16 -28.98 -34.94
C MET A 1 -50.69 -28.79 -35.22
N ALA A 2 -50.25 -27.58 -35.59
CA ALA A 2 -48.86 -27.31 -35.96
C ALA A 2 -48.52 -25.82 -35.82
N THR A 3 -48.63 -25.26 -34.61
CA THR A 3 -48.25 -23.86 -34.36
C THR A 3 -47.84 -23.65 -32.90
N LEU A 4 -46.85 -24.37 -32.37
CA LEU A 4 -46.35 -24.15 -31.00
C LEU A 4 -44.84 -24.37 -30.81
N LEU A 5 -44.02 -24.33 -31.87
CA LEU A 5 -42.57 -24.61 -31.75
C LEU A 5 -41.64 -23.48 -32.22
N SER A 6 -42.15 -22.28 -32.48
CA SER A 6 -41.35 -21.20 -33.10
C SER A 6 -40.99 -20.04 -32.17
N LEU A 7 -41.33 -20.08 -30.87
CA LEU A 7 -41.11 -18.94 -29.95
C LEU A 7 -39.97 -19.11 -28.93
N LEU A 8 -39.24 -20.24 -28.93
CA LEU A 8 -38.21 -20.51 -27.92
C LEU A 8 -36.78 -20.14 -28.33
N TRP A 9 -36.57 -19.52 -29.50
CA TRP A 9 -35.23 -19.26 -30.06
C TRP A 9 -34.87 -17.78 -30.23
N LEU A 10 -35.53 -16.85 -29.53
CA LEU A 10 -35.23 -15.42 -29.63
C LEU A 10 -34.90 -14.71 -28.32
N ILE A 11 -34.83 -15.40 -27.17
CA ILE A 11 -34.58 -14.75 -25.87
C ILE A 11 -33.19 -15.06 -25.28
N SER A 12 -32.39 -15.95 -25.89
CA SER A 12 -31.13 -16.40 -25.27
C SER A 12 -29.87 -15.56 -25.59
N SER A 13 -29.99 -14.38 -26.22
CA SER A 13 -28.83 -13.63 -26.73
C SER A 13 -28.33 -12.48 -25.85
N PHE A 14 -28.84 -12.30 -24.64
CA PHE A 14 -28.32 -11.29 -23.71
C PHE A 14 -27.64 -11.96 -22.50
N LEU A 15 -26.54 -12.67 -22.76
CA LEU A 15 -25.54 -12.88 -21.71
C LEU A 15 -24.63 -11.65 -21.67
N PRO A 16 -24.48 -10.97 -20.52
CA PRO A 16 -23.45 -9.96 -20.36
C PRO A 16 -22.07 -10.63 -20.52
N TYR A 17 -21.30 -10.11 -21.47
CA TYR A 17 -19.90 -10.47 -21.66
C TYR A 17 -19.15 -10.21 -20.33
N PRO A 18 -18.40 -11.17 -19.78
CA PRO A 18 -17.52 -10.86 -18.66
C PRO A 18 -16.49 -9.84 -19.15
N ALA A 19 -16.44 -8.69 -18.48
CA ALA A 19 -15.40 -7.71 -18.69
C ALA A 19 -14.06 -8.38 -18.32
N SER A 20 -13.22 -8.65 -19.33
CA SER A 20 -11.85 -9.10 -19.09
C SER A 20 -11.12 -8.06 -18.25
N ALA A 21 -10.69 -8.46 -17.05
CA ALA A 21 -9.70 -7.71 -16.29
C ALA A 21 -8.41 -7.67 -17.11
N THR A 22 -8.00 -6.48 -17.52
CA THR A 22 -6.72 -6.28 -18.19
C THR A 22 -5.60 -6.45 -17.16
N ILE A 23 -4.89 -7.58 -17.21
CA ILE A 23 -3.65 -7.78 -16.46
C ILE A 23 -2.59 -6.88 -17.11
N THR A 24 -2.23 -5.78 -16.44
CA THR A 24 -1.12 -4.92 -16.88
C THR A 24 0.20 -5.61 -16.56
N VAL A 25 0.78 -6.30 -17.54
CA VAL A 25 2.13 -6.87 -17.42
C VAL A 25 3.15 -5.74 -17.46
N LYS A 26 3.76 -5.43 -16.32
CA LYS A 26 4.87 -4.48 -16.22
C LYS A 26 6.14 -5.15 -16.74
N HIS A 27 6.62 -4.74 -17.91
CA HIS A 27 7.90 -5.22 -18.47
C HIS A 27 9.03 -4.34 -17.92
N GLY A 28 10.03 -4.95 -17.27
CA GLY A 28 11.22 -4.25 -16.79
C GLY A 28 12.34 -4.32 -17.82
N VAL A 29 12.55 -3.25 -18.57
CA VAL A 29 13.73 -3.09 -19.44
C VAL A 29 14.74 -2.19 -18.72
N VAL A 30 15.97 -2.68 -18.54
CA VAL A 30 17.04 -1.93 -17.87
C VAL A 30 17.32 -0.65 -18.67
N GLY A 31 17.22 0.52 -18.02
CA GLY A 31 17.46 1.83 -18.62
C GLY A 31 16.22 2.56 -19.16
N TYR A 32 15.04 1.92 -19.20
CA TYR A 32 13.79 2.64 -19.44
C TYR A 32 13.25 3.13 -18.10
N GLY A 33 13.10 4.44 -17.97
CA GLY A 33 12.61 5.06 -16.74
C GLY A 33 11.30 4.47 -16.24
N ILE A 34 11.30 4.08 -14.98
CA ILE A 34 10.09 3.70 -14.27
C ILE A 34 9.67 4.87 -13.37
N ASN A 35 8.37 5.19 -13.37
CA ASN A 35 7.80 6.06 -12.34
C ASN A 35 7.46 5.16 -11.16
N MET A 36 8.30 5.12 -10.13
CA MET A 36 8.16 4.15 -9.04
C MET A 36 7.27 4.68 -7.91
N TYR A 37 7.36 5.98 -7.63
CA TYR A 37 6.78 6.67 -6.48
C TYR A 37 6.07 7.98 -6.87
N LYS A 38 5.30 8.00 -7.97
CA LYS A 38 4.52 9.19 -8.37
C LYS A 38 3.02 8.98 -8.09
N PRO A 39 2.34 9.86 -7.32
CA PRO A 39 2.88 11.02 -6.61
C PRO A 39 3.56 10.65 -5.29
N VAL A 40 4.68 11.30 -4.95
CA VAL A 40 5.53 10.92 -3.80
C VAL A 40 4.77 11.00 -2.48
N CYS A 41 3.92 12.03 -2.29
CA CYS A 41 3.08 12.21 -1.10
C CYS A 41 2.28 10.95 -0.71
N CYS A 42 1.73 10.24 -1.70
CA CYS A 42 0.87 9.08 -1.48
C CYS A 42 1.68 7.85 -1.07
N TYR A 43 2.80 7.59 -1.74
CA TYR A 43 3.71 6.52 -1.36
C TYR A 43 4.33 6.78 0.01
N ALA A 44 4.64 8.04 0.33
CA ALA A 44 5.13 8.42 1.65
C ALA A 44 4.09 8.14 2.75
N CYS A 45 2.82 8.46 2.51
CA CYS A 45 1.72 8.11 3.42
C CYS A 45 1.60 6.58 3.63
N HIS A 46 1.57 5.80 2.55
CA HIS A 46 1.51 4.35 2.64
C HIS A 46 2.69 3.79 3.42
N ASP A 47 3.91 4.18 3.05
CA ASP A 47 5.10 3.56 3.61
C ASP A 47 5.33 3.94 5.07
N ALA A 48 4.93 5.15 5.47
CA ALA A 48 4.95 5.60 6.86
C ALA A 48 4.05 4.74 7.77
N LEU A 49 2.98 4.18 7.23
CA LEU A 49 2.03 3.33 7.94
C LEU A 49 2.31 1.84 7.77
N SER A 50 2.99 1.45 6.69
CA SER A 50 3.12 0.05 6.24
C SER A 50 3.74 -0.91 7.25
N SER A 51 4.51 -0.39 8.22
CA SER A 51 5.16 -1.16 9.28
C SER A 51 4.27 -1.44 10.51
N LEU A 52 3.09 -0.81 10.60
CA LEU A 52 2.18 -0.98 11.73
C LEU A 52 1.37 -2.27 11.57
N TYR A 53 1.16 -2.95 12.69
CA TYR A 53 0.25 -4.09 12.77
C TYR A 53 -1.19 -3.61 12.82
N LEU A 54 -2.05 -4.35 12.14
CA LEU A 54 -3.50 -4.21 12.16
C LEU A 54 -4.07 -5.36 12.99
N ASN A 55 -5.34 -5.25 13.38
CA ASN A 55 -6.00 -6.31 14.15
C ASN A 55 -6.03 -7.67 13.43
N CYS A 56 -5.97 -7.66 12.09
CA CYS A 56 -5.91 -8.85 11.24
C CYS A 56 -4.47 -9.26 10.83
N THR A 57 -3.43 -8.63 11.39
CA THR A 57 -2.05 -9.07 11.20
C THR A 57 -1.85 -10.46 11.77
N THR A 58 -1.28 -11.35 10.98
CA THR A 58 -0.97 -12.72 11.39
C THR A 58 0.49 -12.80 11.85
N PHE A 59 0.73 -13.52 12.94
CA PHE A 59 2.06 -13.75 13.49
C PHE A 59 2.37 -15.23 13.32
N MET A 60 3.31 -15.56 12.44
CA MET A 60 3.76 -16.93 12.28
C MET A 60 4.98 -17.16 13.19
N PRO A 61 4.92 -18.13 14.12
CA PRO A 61 6.11 -18.52 14.86
C PRO A 61 7.08 -19.19 13.88
N MET A 62 8.36 -18.84 13.98
CA MET A 62 9.40 -19.58 13.28
C MET A 62 9.48 -20.99 13.87
N GLU A 63 8.92 -22.00 13.20
CA GLU A 63 9.24 -23.40 13.49
C GLU A 63 10.70 -23.65 13.08
N VAL A 64 11.59 -23.59 14.07
CA VAL A 64 13.01 -23.92 13.95
C VAL A 64 13.22 -25.43 13.86
N ASP A 65 12.82 -26.04 12.75
CA ASP A 65 13.21 -27.41 12.43
C ASP A 65 14.59 -27.43 11.75
N GLY A 66 15.62 -27.74 12.55
CA GLY A 66 16.83 -28.41 12.05
C GLY A 66 18.06 -27.54 11.78
N ALA A 67 18.85 -27.35 12.84
CA ALA A 67 20.31 -27.35 12.90
C ALA A 67 21.14 -26.58 11.83
N ASN A 68 21.95 -25.64 12.37
CA ASN A 68 23.10 -24.93 11.81
C ASN A 68 22.81 -23.58 11.14
N SER A 69 22.92 -22.50 11.91
CA SER A 69 23.42 -21.23 11.36
C SER A 69 24.08 -20.36 12.43
N MET A 70 25.16 -19.72 12.00
CA MET A 70 26.15 -18.96 12.77
C MET A 70 25.52 -17.87 13.64
N ALA A 71 25.75 -17.92 14.95
CA ALA A 71 25.42 -16.84 15.87
C ALA A 71 26.40 -15.66 15.66
N MET A 72 25.94 -14.59 15.01
CA MET A 72 26.63 -13.30 15.05
C MET A 72 26.02 -12.45 16.16
N ASP A 73 26.75 -12.34 17.27
CA ASP A 73 26.42 -11.48 18.41
C ASP A 73 26.58 -10.00 17.99
N MET A 74 25.47 -9.32 17.74
CA MET A 74 25.45 -7.87 17.52
C MET A 74 24.93 -7.15 18.76
N LYS A 75 25.84 -6.86 19.70
CA LYS A 75 25.68 -5.74 20.64
C LYS A 75 25.73 -4.40 19.89
N VAL A 76 24.62 -4.00 19.27
CA VAL A 76 24.44 -2.63 18.76
C VAL A 76 23.56 -1.85 19.73
N LYS A 77 24.19 -0.95 20.50
CA LYS A 77 23.50 0.12 21.23
C LYS A 77 22.93 1.11 20.20
N SER A 78 21.72 0.86 19.71
CA SER A 78 21.10 1.68 18.66
C SER A 78 20.31 2.86 19.25
N ARG A 79 20.92 4.06 19.25
CA ARG A 79 20.22 5.36 19.33
C ARG A 79 19.89 5.93 17.94
N PHE A 80 19.80 5.05 16.95
CA PHE A 80 19.32 5.36 15.61
C PHE A 80 18.55 4.12 15.16
N LYS A 81 17.29 3.99 15.63
CA LYS A 81 16.36 2.96 15.13
C LYS A 81 16.29 3.14 13.62
N LEU A 82 17.07 2.36 12.89
CA LEU A 82 16.94 2.20 11.46
C LEU A 82 15.54 1.62 11.27
N ARG A 83 14.58 2.48 10.93
CA ARG A 83 13.19 2.05 10.77
C ARG A 83 13.15 1.01 9.67
N LYS A 84 12.38 -0.04 9.94
CA LYS A 84 12.31 -1.35 9.31
C LYS A 84 11.90 -1.28 7.83
N ARG A 85 12.76 -0.74 6.97
CA ARG A 85 12.70 -0.97 5.52
C ARG A 85 13.78 -1.98 5.16
N MET A 86 13.31 -3.18 4.83
CA MET A 86 14.10 -4.38 4.53
C MET A 86 14.84 -4.97 5.73
N ASP A 87 14.09 -5.45 6.73
CA ASP A 87 14.65 -6.43 7.67
C ASP A 87 14.41 -7.85 7.13
N MET A 88 15.34 -8.31 6.27
CA MET A 88 15.51 -9.71 5.92
C MET A 88 16.57 -10.36 6.83
N GLY A 89 16.52 -10.11 8.15
CA GLY A 89 17.49 -10.68 9.06
C GLY A 89 17.27 -10.37 10.54
N GLY A 90 16.35 -11.10 11.18
CA GLY A 90 16.45 -11.29 12.62
C GLY A 90 15.15 -11.65 13.33
N GLY A 91 15.03 -12.91 13.74
CA GLY A 91 14.69 -13.29 15.12
C GLY A 91 13.31 -13.01 15.71
N ASP A 92 12.47 -12.18 15.09
CA ASP A 92 11.14 -11.84 15.57
C ASP A 92 10.07 -12.52 14.72
N ASP A 93 8.93 -12.90 15.31
CA ASP A 93 7.79 -13.50 14.61
C ASP A 93 7.50 -12.76 13.30
N MET A 94 7.38 -13.51 12.20
CA MET A 94 7.12 -12.93 10.88
C MET A 94 5.67 -12.43 10.86
N ALA A 95 5.48 -11.18 11.29
CA ALA A 95 4.22 -10.49 11.27
C ALA A 95 3.88 -10.10 9.83
N MET A 96 2.79 -10.66 9.30
CA MET A 96 2.33 -10.41 7.94
C MET A 96 0.92 -9.83 7.96
N THR A 97 0.82 -8.61 7.44
CA THR A 97 -0.45 -7.94 7.16
C THR A 97 -0.75 -8.13 5.68
N SER A 98 -1.74 -8.97 5.35
CA SER A 98 -2.11 -9.22 3.96
C SER A 98 -2.84 -8.04 3.32
N ASP A 99 -2.89 -8.03 2.00
CA ASP A 99 -3.64 -7.00 1.27
C ASP A 99 -5.14 -7.10 1.56
N GLU A 100 -5.69 -8.30 1.76
CA GLU A 100 -7.10 -8.49 2.15
C GLU A 100 -7.38 -7.90 3.55
N CYS A 101 -6.42 -8.03 4.46
CA CYS A 101 -6.48 -7.40 5.78
C CYS A 101 -6.53 -5.87 5.65
N ARG A 102 -5.64 -5.28 4.83
CA ARG A 102 -5.67 -3.83 4.55
C ARG A 102 -6.95 -3.37 3.86
N ALA A 103 -7.48 -4.16 2.92
CA ALA A 103 -8.70 -3.83 2.18
C ALA A 103 -9.96 -3.81 3.06
N SER A 104 -9.94 -4.50 4.20
CA SER A 104 -11.08 -4.62 5.12
C SER A 104 -10.91 -3.85 6.44
N ASP A 105 -9.72 -3.32 6.72
CA ASP A 105 -9.45 -2.57 7.95
C ASP A 105 -9.80 -1.08 7.81
N THR A 106 -10.80 -0.65 8.57
CA THR A 106 -11.31 0.73 8.53
C THR A 106 -10.32 1.77 9.05
N ALA A 107 -9.55 1.46 10.10
CA ALA A 107 -8.59 2.40 10.68
C ALA A 107 -7.45 2.66 9.69
N TRP A 108 -6.96 1.61 9.03
CA TRP A 108 -6.00 1.69 7.94
C TRP A 108 -6.51 2.53 6.77
N LEU A 109 -7.68 2.18 6.21
CA LEU A 109 -8.22 2.87 5.04
C LEU A 109 -8.45 4.35 5.31
N GLN A 110 -9.05 4.71 6.45
CA GLN A 110 -9.32 6.10 6.79
C GLN A 110 -8.03 6.89 7.09
N THR A 111 -7.08 6.28 7.80
CA THR A 111 -5.80 6.94 8.13
C THR A 111 -5.01 7.23 6.85
N LEU A 112 -4.92 6.23 5.95
CA LEU A 112 -4.24 6.39 4.67
C LEU A 112 -4.98 7.39 3.77
N ALA A 113 -6.31 7.30 3.66
CA ALA A 113 -7.12 8.21 2.86
C ALA A 113 -6.94 9.66 3.31
N TYR A 114 -7.01 9.91 4.62
CA TYR A 114 -6.80 11.24 5.17
C TYR A 114 -5.40 11.77 4.87
N CYS A 115 -4.35 10.97 5.08
CA CYS A 115 -2.98 11.38 4.77
C CYS A 115 -2.80 11.71 3.29
N VAL A 116 -3.29 10.85 2.39
CA VAL A 116 -3.22 11.07 0.94
C VAL A 116 -3.94 12.36 0.58
N HIS A 117 -5.16 12.57 1.07
CA HIS A 117 -5.93 13.77 0.77
C HIS A 117 -5.22 15.04 1.26
N ASP A 118 -4.80 15.09 2.52
CA ASP A 118 -4.16 16.27 3.10
C ASP A 118 -2.80 16.58 2.43
N ARG A 119 -1.87 15.62 2.49
CA ARG A 119 -0.49 15.82 2.02
C ARG A 119 -0.42 16.01 0.50
N CYS A 120 -1.17 15.23 -0.27
CA CYS A 120 -1.13 15.38 -1.73
C CYS A 120 -1.87 16.63 -2.22
N THR A 121 -2.84 17.14 -1.47
CA THR A 121 -3.45 18.44 -1.78
C THR A 121 -2.46 19.58 -1.56
N GLN A 122 -1.65 19.51 -0.49
CA GLN A 122 -0.56 20.46 -0.26
C GLN A 122 0.50 20.44 -1.38
N ASP A 123 0.79 19.25 -1.93
CA ASP A 123 1.66 19.08 -3.10
C ASP A 123 1.04 19.50 -4.44
N GLY A 124 -0.22 19.96 -4.46
CA GLY A 124 -0.92 20.36 -5.68
C GLY A 124 -1.29 19.20 -6.61
N VAL A 125 -1.33 17.96 -6.09
CA VAL A 125 -1.72 16.78 -6.86
C VAL A 125 -3.25 16.81 -7.06
N SER A 126 -3.71 16.67 -8.31
CA SER A 126 -5.15 16.67 -8.59
C SER A 126 -5.89 15.50 -7.92
N GLU A 127 -7.14 15.70 -7.50
CA GLU A 127 -7.99 14.65 -6.89
C GLU A 127 -8.01 13.34 -7.68
N ARG A 128 -8.05 13.41 -9.02
CA ARG A 128 -8.00 12.21 -9.89
C ARG A 128 -6.74 11.36 -9.66
N LEU A 129 -5.59 12.01 -9.49
CA LEU A 129 -4.32 11.34 -9.22
C LEU A 129 -4.26 10.84 -7.79
N GLN A 130 -4.79 11.60 -6.83
CA GLN A 130 -4.89 11.16 -5.43
C GLN A 130 -5.75 9.89 -5.33
N ASN A 131 -6.95 9.89 -5.94
CA ASN A 131 -7.86 8.75 -5.93
C ASN A 131 -7.26 7.51 -6.61
N ARG A 132 -6.55 7.70 -7.73
CA ARG A 132 -5.86 6.58 -8.39
C ARG A 132 -4.78 6.00 -7.49
N CYS A 133 -3.92 6.85 -6.91
CA CYS A 133 -2.85 6.37 -6.05
C CYS A 133 -3.39 5.66 -4.79
N PHE A 134 -4.44 6.21 -4.17
CA PHE A 134 -5.10 5.57 -3.04
C PHE A 134 -5.61 4.16 -3.40
N GLY A 135 -6.32 4.02 -4.52
CA GLY A 135 -6.83 2.71 -4.97
C GLY A 135 -5.72 1.69 -5.28
N GLU A 136 -4.54 2.15 -5.71
CA GLU A 136 -3.39 1.28 -5.97
C GLU A 136 -2.64 0.89 -4.67
N GLN A 137 -2.44 1.84 -3.76
CA GLN A 137 -1.59 1.66 -2.57
C GLN A 137 -2.34 1.13 -1.34
N ALA A 138 -3.66 1.36 -1.23
CA ALA A 138 -4.38 1.01 -0.01
C ALA A 138 -4.35 -0.49 0.31
N ALA A 139 -4.38 -1.36 -0.69
CA ALA A 139 -4.44 -2.81 -0.47
C ALA A 139 -3.83 -3.60 -1.63
N GLY A 140 -2.65 -3.19 -2.12
CA GLY A 140 -1.95 -3.94 -3.18
C GLY A 140 -2.74 -4.10 -4.49
N GLY A 141 -3.65 -3.18 -4.79
CA GLY A 141 -4.54 -3.24 -5.96
C GLY A 141 -5.82 -4.07 -5.78
N LEU A 142 -6.10 -4.59 -4.59
CA LEU A 142 -7.42 -5.15 -4.27
C LEU A 142 -8.50 -4.05 -4.29
N PRO A 143 -9.77 -4.40 -4.56
CA PRO A 143 -10.86 -3.44 -4.53
C PRO A 143 -11.03 -2.82 -3.14
N VAL A 144 -10.89 -1.50 -3.07
CA VAL A 144 -11.16 -0.66 -1.89
C VAL A 144 -12.17 0.42 -2.26
N PRO A 145 -12.84 1.07 -1.27
CA PRO A 145 -13.60 2.28 -1.54
C PRO A 145 -12.76 3.33 -2.29
N ASN A 146 -13.40 4.27 -2.98
CA ASN A 146 -12.66 5.40 -3.52
C ASN A 146 -12.16 6.31 -2.38
N LEU A 147 -11.20 7.19 -2.67
CA LEU A 147 -10.57 8.05 -1.69
C LEU A 147 -11.60 8.88 -0.90
N HIS A 148 -12.60 9.44 -1.58
CA HIS A 148 -13.60 10.29 -0.93
C HIS A 148 -14.47 9.50 0.05
N ASP A 149 -14.91 8.31 -0.33
CA ASP A 149 -15.72 7.43 0.52
C ASP A 149 -14.91 6.83 1.69
N ALA A 150 -13.58 6.74 1.53
CA ALA A 150 -12.68 6.27 2.57
C ALA A 150 -12.27 7.38 3.57
N LEU A 151 -12.61 8.65 3.32
CA LEU A 151 -12.28 9.72 4.26
C LEU A 151 -13.07 9.58 5.57
N PRO A 152 -12.44 9.83 6.73
CA PRO A 152 -13.17 9.91 7.99
C PRO A 152 -14.09 11.13 8.00
N LEU A 153 -15.24 11.02 8.69
CA LEU A 153 -16.21 12.11 8.83
C LEU A 153 -15.66 13.33 9.58
N GLU A 154 -14.76 13.07 10.53
CA GLU A 154 -14.07 14.10 11.31
C GLU A 154 -12.57 13.97 11.12
N GLN A 155 -11.88 15.11 11.17
CA GLN A 155 -10.42 15.14 11.11
C GLN A 155 -9.82 14.36 12.28
N PRO A 156 -8.89 13.40 12.03
CA PRO A 156 -8.18 12.72 13.10
C PRO A 156 -7.36 13.72 13.93
N SER A 157 -7.42 13.60 15.27
CA SER A 157 -6.69 14.49 16.19
C SER A 157 -5.47 13.83 16.84
N VAL A 158 -5.39 12.50 16.77
CA VAL A 158 -4.31 11.72 17.39
C VAL A 158 -3.30 11.36 16.31
N GLU A 159 -2.05 11.71 16.52
CA GLU A 159 -0.92 11.31 15.67
C GLU A 159 -0.36 9.95 16.10
N VAL A 160 0.02 9.13 15.12
CA VAL A 160 0.70 7.86 15.39
C VAL A 160 2.06 8.15 16.03
N ALA A 161 2.35 7.53 17.17
CA ALA A 161 3.64 7.69 17.84
C ALA A 161 4.80 7.08 17.02
N ASP A 162 6.01 7.64 17.15
CA ASP A 162 7.20 7.17 16.39
C ASP A 162 7.58 5.71 16.71
N ASP A 163 7.28 5.23 17.91
CA ASP A 163 7.48 3.84 18.36
C ASP A 163 6.20 3.00 18.38
N ALA A 164 5.11 3.50 17.79
CA ALA A 164 3.88 2.75 17.66
C ALA A 164 4.10 1.45 16.87
N VAL A 165 3.51 0.38 17.36
CA VAL A 165 3.54 -0.95 16.73
C VAL A 165 2.20 -1.27 16.08
N TRP A 166 1.10 -0.70 16.58
CA TRP A 166 -0.26 -1.02 16.15
C TRP A 166 -1.00 0.21 15.64
N LEU A 167 -1.84 0.01 14.63
CA LEU A 167 -2.81 1.00 14.15
C LEU A 167 -4.22 0.54 14.51
N ASN A 168 -4.70 0.98 15.67
CA ASN A 168 -6.01 0.56 16.20
C ASN A 168 -7.13 1.57 15.95
N VAL A 169 -6.76 2.83 15.67
CA VAL A 169 -7.71 3.94 15.50
C VAL A 169 -7.29 4.79 14.32
N THR A 170 -8.27 5.43 13.68
CA THR A 170 -8.01 6.41 12.64
C THR A 170 -7.19 7.56 13.21
N SER A 171 -6.00 7.77 12.65
CA SER A 171 -4.97 8.64 13.21
C SER A 171 -4.35 9.54 12.13
N LEU A 172 -3.61 10.56 12.55
CA LEU A 172 -2.69 11.30 11.70
C LEU A 172 -1.39 10.49 11.54
N VAL A 173 -0.84 10.47 10.34
CA VAL A 173 0.50 9.90 10.10
C VAL A 173 1.53 10.75 10.82
N ASN A 174 2.56 10.10 11.40
CA ASN A 174 3.63 10.83 12.06
C ASN A 174 4.36 11.78 11.10
N ASP A 175 4.44 13.05 11.46
CA ASP A 175 4.93 14.10 10.57
C ASP A 175 6.41 13.93 10.22
N ASP A 176 7.26 13.72 11.23
CA ASP A 176 8.71 13.53 11.05
C ASP A 176 9.03 12.25 10.25
N LEU A 177 8.22 11.20 10.40
CA LEU A 177 8.35 9.99 9.61
C LEU A 177 7.94 10.22 8.16
N TRP A 178 6.80 10.89 7.95
CA TRP A 178 6.30 11.17 6.63
C TRP A 178 7.29 12.03 5.85
N GLU A 179 7.84 13.09 6.46
CA GLU A 179 8.80 14.00 5.81
C GLU A 179 10.08 13.27 5.41
N ARG A 180 10.68 12.50 6.33
CA ARG A 180 11.87 11.68 6.02
C ARG A 180 11.60 10.68 4.90
N THR A 181 10.41 10.10 4.90
CA THR A 181 10.00 9.14 3.87
C THR A 181 9.80 9.83 2.52
N TYR A 182 9.11 10.97 2.51
CA TYR A 182 8.87 11.78 1.33
C TYR A 182 10.18 12.20 0.68
N ASP A 183 11.13 12.70 1.46
CA ASP A 183 12.44 13.11 0.97
C ASP A 183 13.19 11.93 0.35
N THR A 184 13.22 10.79 1.03
CA THR A 184 13.88 9.59 0.55
C THR A 184 13.29 9.13 -0.79
N LEU A 185 11.96 9.04 -0.88
CA LEU A 185 11.27 8.62 -2.10
C LEU A 185 11.46 9.63 -3.23
N SER A 186 11.45 10.94 -2.92
CA SER A 186 11.74 12.00 -3.89
C SER A 186 13.14 11.88 -4.48
N LYS A 187 14.15 11.51 -3.67
CA LYS A 187 15.51 11.26 -4.15
C LYS A 187 15.59 10.01 -5.01
N PHE A 188 14.85 8.95 -4.69
CA PHE A 188 14.78 7.76 -5.55
C PHE A 188 14.13 8.07 -6.89
N GLU A 189 13.00 8.78 -6.92
CA GLU A 189 12.40 9.23 -8.19
C GLU A 189 13.36 10.09 -9.01
N TYR A 190 14.05 11.02 -8.36
CA TYR A 190 15.06 11.83 -9.05
C TYR A 190 16.18 10.95 -9.63
N SER A 191 16.66 9.96 -8.88
CA SER A 191 17.69 9.03 -9.37
C SER A 191 17.21 8.24 -10.59
N GLU A 192 15.98 7.74 -10.58
CA GLU A 192 15.39 7.02 -11.71
C GLU A 192 15.20 7.94 -12.93
N ASP A 193 14.71 9.16 -12.73
CA ASP A 193 14.59 10.17 -13.79
C ASP A 193 15.97 10.49 -14.40
N MET A 194 17.04 10.53 -13.59
CA MET A 194 18.41 10.76 -14.07
C MET A 194 18.98 9.54 -14.79
N HIS A 195 18.74 8.32 -14.29
CA HIS A 195 19.15 7.09 -14.97
C HIS A 195 18.53 7.01 -16.37
N THR A 196 17.25 7.35 -16.50
CA THR A 196 16.53 7.38 -17.79
C THR A 196 17.12 8.36 -18.79
N LYS A 197 17.63 9.50 -18.31
CA LYS A 197 18.11 10.60 -19.16
C LYS A 197 19.55 10.41 -19.63
N TYR A 198 20.39 9.75 -18.83
CA TYR A 198 21.84 9.76 -19.01
C TYR A 198 22.52 8.37 -19.09
N SER A 199 21.77 7.27 -18.96
CA SER A 199 22.29 5.89 -19.13
C SER A 199 21.95 5.34 -20.51
#